data_AF-A0A066RLR0-F1
#
_entry.id   AF-A0A066RLR0-F1
#
_cell.length_a   1.000
_cell.length_b   1.000
_cell.length_c   1.000
_cell.angle_alpha   90.00
_cell.angle_beta   90.00
_cell.angle_gamma   90.00
#
_symmetry.space_group_name_H-M   'P 1'
#
loop_
_entity.id
_entity.type
_entity.pdbx_description
1 polymer ?
#
loop_
_entity_poly.entity_id
_entity_poly.type
_entity_poly.pdbx_seq_one_letter_code
_entity_poly.pdbx_strand_id
1 'polypeptide(L)'
;MSNFESRLNFLLADRKQTPWGKALGFPSATISAIFGGRVPGEKFLYTIRRAENVNLDWLLTGEGRPFFVDQISNPEFFADKVQTMLEDEPHWQLYICSLGERSILVFEQPGQWAYKGDKMIDIRITEVLVGPGSEALTKVLREFPNRSNIKIPLLSPEDEEAIATGQVGTYRLFESNNALLANNRPAKESDLQFYSAHEPTANTTDTEEPIKLGLMRAVVALVEDCASELNETLSSDQKSRVITAVYRQADRLGLQPEDLTAENIRTAIDVVRD
;
A
#
# COMPACT_ATOMS: atom_id res chain seq x y z
N MET A 1 -0.35 25.30 9.21
CA MET A 1 -1.63 25.77 8.64
C MET A 1 -2.41 26.48 9.72
N SER A 2 -2.67 27.79 9.59
CA SER A 2 -3.06 28.66 10.71
C SER A 2 -4.57 28.85 10.91
N ASN A 3 -5.40 28.65 9.88
CA ASN A 3 -6.85 28.88 9.97
C ASN A 3 -7.66 27.86 9.16
N PHE A 4 -8.98 27.87 9.35
CA PHE A 4 -9.93 26.96 8.71
C PHE A 4 -9.84 27.02 7.17
N GLU A 5 -9.75 28.21 6.60
CA GLU A 5 -9.62 28.40 5.14
C GLU A 5 -8.34 27.75 4.60
N SER A 6 -7.21 27.94 5.27
CA SER A 6 -5.93 27.32 4.87
C SER A 6 -5.99 25.79 4.90
N ARG A 7 -6.66 25.22 5.91
CA ARG A 7 -6.86 23.76 6.00
C ARG A 7 -7.85 23.25 4.97
N LEU A 8 -8.88 24.02 4.66
CA LEU A 8 -9.80 23.68 3.58
C LEU A 8 -9.10 23.72 2.22
N ASN A 9 -8.27 24.73 1.96
CA ASN A 9 -7.44 24.80 0.75
C ASN A 9 -6.46 23.62 0.66
N PHE A 10 -5.93 23.13 1.78
CA PHE A 10 -5.16 21.88 1.81
C PHE A 10 -5.99 20.68 1.34
N LEU A 11 -7.25 20.53 1.80
CA LEU A 11 -8.13 19.46 1.34
C LEU A 11 -8.43 19.56 -0.15
N LEU A 12 -8.60 20.78 -0.66
CA LEU A 12 -8.88 20.99 -2.08
C LEU A 12 -7.68 20.65 -2.97
N ALA A 13 -6.46 20.87 -2.47
CA ALA A 13 -5.24 20.79 -3.25
C ALA A 13 -5.33 21.68 -4.52
N ASP A 14 -5.33 21.08 -5.71
CA ASP A 14 -5.45 21.78 -7.00
C ASP A 14 -6.90 21.91 -7.51
N ARG A 15 -7.90 21.41 -6.76
CA ARG A 15 -9.31 21.53 -7.15
C ARG A 15 -9.82 22.97 -7.06
N LYS A 16 -10.69 23.33 -8.01
CA LYS A 16 -11.38 24.62 -8.00
C LYS A 16 -12.49 24.63 -6.93
N GLN A 17 -12.56 25.70 -6.15
CA GLN A 17 -13.50 25.89 -5.03
C GLN A 17 -14.98 25.75 -5.42
N THR A 18 -15.42 26.44 -6.48
CA THR A 18 -16.84 26.44 -6.88
C THR A 18 -17.32 25.08 -7.41
N PRO A 19 -16.62 24.40 -8.34
CA PRO A 19 -16.99 23.05 -8.74
C PRO A 19 -17.04 22.07 -7.56
N TRP A 20 -16.02 22.10 -6.70
CA TRP A 20 -15.95 21.26 -5.51
C TRP A 20 -17.17 21.45 -4.58
N GLY A 21 -17.45 22.70 -4.18
CA GLY A 21 -18.58 22.97 -3.29
C GLY A 21 -19.94 22.65 -3.93
N LYS A 22 -20.09 22.83 -5.24
CA LYS A 22 -21.31 22.45 -5.96
C LYS A 22 -21.51 20.94 -6.02
N ALA A 23 -20.44 20.15 -6.17
CA ALA A 23 -20.50 18.70 -6.10
C ALA A 23 -21.01 18.24 -4.72
N LEU A 24 -20.61 18.93 -3.65
CA LEU A 24 -21.14 18.73 -2.29
C LEU A 24 -22.53 19.35 -2.05
N GLY A 25 -23.19 19.86 -3.10
CA GLY A 25 -24.53 20.43 -3.04
C GLY A 25 -24.61 21.81 -2.38
N PHE A 26 -23.49 22.47 -2.11
CA PHE A 26 -23.48 23.74 -1.40
C PHE A 26 -23.97 24.89 -2.29
N PRO A 27 -24.81 25.80 -1.76
CA PRO A 27 -25.18 27.03 -2.46
C PRO A 27 -23.96 27.92 -2.71
N SER A 28 -23.91 28.64 -3.83
CA SER A 28 -22.78 29.53 -4.19
C SER A 28 -22.43 30.56 -3.11
N ALA A 29 -23.45 31.11 -2.43
CA ALA A 29 -23.25 32.04 -1.32
C ALA A 29 -22.54 31.37 -0.13
N THR A 30 -22.87 30.11 0.16
CA THR A 30 -22.21 29.32 1.21
C THR A 30 -20.77 29.00 0.82
N ILE A 31 -20.52 28.60 -0.42
CA ILE A 31 -19.16 28.35 -0.93
C ILE A 31 -18.30 29.61 -0.74
N SER A 32 -18.81 30.77 -1.18
CA SER A 32 -18.10 32.05 -1.08
C SER A 32 -17.82 32.43 0.38
N ALA A 33 -18.76 32.19 1.29
CA ALA A 33 -18.57 32.47 2.71
C ALA A 33 -17.52 31.54 3.37
N ILE A 34 -17.56 30.25 3.05
CA ILE A 34 -16.61 29.24 3.57
C ILE A 34 -15.18 29.58 3.16
N PHE A 35 -14.96 29.86 1.87
CA PHE A 35 -13.66 30.28 1.35
C PHE A 35 -13.32 31.75 1.65
N GLY A 36 -14.22 32.49 2.28
CA GLY A 36 -13.96 33.78 2.92
C GLY A 36 -13.63 33.65 4.42
N GLY A 37 -13.36 32.43 4.90
CA GLY A 37 -12.94 32.14 6.28
C GLY A 37 -14.07 31.82 7.26
N ARG A 38 -15.34 31.81 6.83
CA ARG A 38 -16.47 31.46 7.70
C ARG A 38 -16.55 29.95 7.91
N VAL A 39 -16.45 29.49 9.15
CA VAL A 39 -16.74 28.10 9.50
C VAL A 39 -18.24 27.81 9.27
N PRO A 40 -18.59 26.81 8.45
CA PRO A 40 -19.99 26.50 8.17
C PRO A 40 -20.62 25.69 9.30
N GLY A 41 -21.95 25.61 9.30
CA GLY A 41 -22.68 24.81 10.29
C GLY A 41 -22.44 23.30 10.14
N GLU A 42 -22.75 22.57 11.20
CA GLU A 42 -22.58 21.12 11.38
C GLU A 42 -22.92 20.28 10.14
N LYS A 43 -24.05 20.55 9.49
CA LYS A 43 -24.48 19.81 8.29
C LYS A 43 -23.47 19.86 7.13
N PHE A 44 -22.88 21.02 6.89
CA PHE A 44 -21.86 21.19 5.85
C PHE A 44 -20.58 20.48 6.25
N LEU A 45 -20.18 20.61 7.51
CA LEU A 45 -19.00 19.92 8.06
C LEU A 45 -19.14 18.40 7.92
N TYR A 46 -20.29 17.81 8.27
CA TYR A 46 -20.52 16.38 8.07
C TYR A 46 -20.48 15.97 6.60
N THR A 47 -21.00 16.81 5.70
CA THR A 47 -20.94 16.52 4.26
C THR A 47 -19.49 16.53 3.77
N ILE A 48 -18.68 17.50 4.19
CA ILE A 48 -17.24 17.55 3.88
C ILE A 48 -16.54 16.31 4.47
N ARG A 49 -16.80 15.97 5.75
CA ARG A 49 -16.26 14.77 6.40
C ARG A 49 -16.53 13.51 5.60
N ARG A 50 -17.78 13.30 5.19
CA ARG A 50 -18.20 12.09 4.46
C ARG A 50 -17.58 12.02 3.07
N ALA A 51 -17.52 13.14 2.35
CA ALA A 51 -17.00 13.15 0.99
C ALA A 51 -15.47 13.11 0.90
N GLU A 52 -14.77 13.68 1.89
CA GLU A 52 -13.31 13.83 1.86
C GLU A 52 -12.57 12.87 2.80
N ASN A 53 -13.29 12.10 3.64
CA ASN A 53 -12.74 11.32 4.74
C ASN A 53 -11.86 12.16 5.70
N VAL A 54 -12.21 13.44 5.88
CA VAL A 54 -11.45 14.39 6.70
C VAL A 54 -11.79 14.27 8.18
N ASN A 55 -10.77 14.41 9.03
CA ASN A 55 -10.93 14.60 10.46
C ASN A 55 -11.42 16.03 10.77
N LEU A 56 -12.62 16.13 11.35
CA LEU A 56 -13.22 17.43 11.67
C LEU A 56 -12.47 18.19 12.77
N ASP A 57 -11.87 17.48 13.73
CA ASP A 57 -11.07 18.14 14.78
C ASP A 57 -9.87 18.84 14.13
N TRP A 58 -9.15 18.12 13.26
CA TRP A 58 -8.08 18.72 12.48
C TRP A 58 -8.57 19.88 11.59
N LEU A 59 -9.70 19.72 10.90
CA LEU A 59 -10.21 20.78 10.02
C LEU A 59 -10.57 22.06 10.80
N LEU A 60 -11.10 21.91 12.02
CA LEU A 60 -11.57 23.03 12.84
C LEU A 60 -10.45 23.66 13.69
N THR A 61 -9.57 22.85 14.27
CA THR A 61 -8.52 23.32 15.21
C THR A 61 -7.11 23.26 14.60
N GLY A 62 -6.87 22.31 13.70
CA GLY A 62 -5.54 21.97 13.19
C GLY A 62 -4.82 20.88 13.97
N GLU A 63 -5.46 20.32 14.99
CA GLU A 63 -4.88 19.28 15.84
C GLU A 63 -5.14 17.87 15.29
N GLY A 64 -4.17 16.97 15.45
CA GLY A 64 -4.26 15.59 14.98
C GLY A 64 -3.96 15.42 13.50
N ARG A 65 -4.44 14.29 12.94
CA ARG A 65 -4.20 13.91 11.54
C ARG A 65 -5.29 14.47 10.63
N PRO A 66 -4.96 14.94 9.41
CA PRO A 66 -5.94 15.50 8.48
C PRO A 66 -7.04 14.53 8.07
N PHE A 67 -6.72 13.27 7.83
CA PHE A 67 -7.67 12.27 7.33
C PHE A 67 -7.85 11.13 8.34
N PHE A 68 -9.05 10.54 8.36
CA PHE A 68 -9.33 9.41 9.23
C PHE A 68 -8.63 8.15 8.72
N VAL A 69 -7.89 7.53 9.61
CA VAL A 69 -7.31 6.20 9.46
C VAL A 69 -7.64 5.43 10.71
N ASP A 70 -8.30 4.29 10.56
CA ASP A 70 -8.56 3.41 11.69
C ASP A 70 -7.29 2.61 12.01
N GLN A 71 -6.77 2.78 13.22
CA GLN A 71 -5.54 2.15 13.69
C GLN A 71 -5.91 1.02 14.63
N ILE A 72 -5.68 -0.21 14.18
CA ILE A 72 -6.10 -1.42 14.89
C ILE A 72 -4.84 -2.16 15.31
N SER A 73 -4.66 -2.36 16.61
CA SER A 73 -3.46 -3.00 17.16
C SER A 73 -3.58 -4.51 17.35
N ASN A 74 -4.81 -5.04 17.40
CA ASN A 74 -5.05 -6.46 17.59
C ASN A 74 -5.30 -7.15 16.23
N PRO A 75 -4.52 -8.19 15.86
CA PRO A 75 -4.61 -8.84 14.55
C PRO A 75 -5.91 -9.60 14.32
N GLU A 76 -6.49 -10.21 15.34
CA GLU A 76 -7.76 -10.94 15.22
C GLU A 76 -8.91 -9.97 14.95
N PHE A 77 -9.00 -8.90 15.75
CA PHE A 77 -10.00 -7.86 15.56
C PHE A 77 -9.84 -7.13 14.21
N PHE A 78 -8.61 -6.98 13.73
CA PHE A 78 -8.38 -6.40 12.41
C PHE A 78 -8.92 -7.29 11.29
N ALA A 79 -8.63 -8.60 11.35
CA ALA A 79 -9.15 -9.57 10.39
C ALA A 79 -10.68 -9.64 10.44
N ASP A 80 -11.28 -9.70 11.63
CA ASP A 80 -12.74 -9.73 11.83
C ASP A 80 -13.41 -8.47 11.27
N LYS A 81 -12.81 -7.30 11.47
CA LYS A 81 -13.33 -6.04 10.91
C LYS A 81 -13.29 -6.07 9.38
N VAL A 82 -12.17 -6.48 8.79
CA VAL A 82 -12.04 -6.60 7.33
C VAL A 82 -13.05 -7.60 6.78
N GLN A 83 -13.25 -8.74 7.45
CA GLN A 83 -14.26 -9.71 7.07
C GLN A 83 -15.66 -9.11 7.10
N THR A 84 -16.03 -8.45 8.20
CA THR A 84 -17.33 -7.78 8.35
C THR A 84 -17.57 -6.78 7.22
N MET A 85 -16.58 -5.93 6.91
CA MET A 85 -16.69 -4.95 5.83
C MET A 85 -16.91 -5.59 4.46
N LEU A 86 -16.22 -6.70 4.18
CA LEU A 86 -16.32 -7.43 2.90
C LEU A 86 -17.60 -8.27 2.77
N GLU A 87 -18.16 -8.75 3.88
CA GLU A 87 -19.40 -9.53 3.92
C GLU A 87 -20.65 -8.64 3.86
N ASP A 88 -20.65 -7.52 4.58
CA ASP A 88 -21.80 -6.61 4.66
C ASP A 88 -22.11 -5.92 3.33
N GLU A 89 -21.07 -5.58 2.55
CA GLU A 89 -21.20 -4.77 1.34
C GLU A 89 -20.40 -5.37 0.16
N PRO A 90 -21.06 -5.98 -0.84
CA PRO A 90 -20.37 -6.72 -1.90
C PRO A 90 -19.64 -5.83 -2.92
N HIS A 91 -19.80 -4.51 -2.81
CA HIS A 91 -19.34 -3.53 -3.81
C HIS A 91 -18.05 -2.81 -3.45
N TRP A 92 -17.44 -3.11 -2.30
CA TRP A 92 -16.13 -2.56 -1.96
C TRP A 92 -15.10 -2.89 -3.03
N GLN A 93 -14.39 -1.85 -3.47
CA GLN A 93 -13.07 -1.96 -4.06
C GLN A 93 -12.06 -1.90 -2.92
N LEU A 94 -11.19 -2.89 -2.84
CA LEU A 94 -10.17 -3.01 -1.81
C LEU A 94 -8.79 -2.82 -2.44
N TYR A 95 -8.05 -1.83 -1.96
CA TYR A 95 -6.65 -1.64 -2.31
C TYR A 95 -5.78 -2.13 -1.15
N ILE A 96 -4.96 -3.13 -1.42
CA ILE A 96 -3.96 -3.63 -0.46
C ILE A 96 -2.67 -2.86 -0.73
N CYS A 97 -2.47 -1.77 0.01
CA CYS A 97 -1.29 -0.93 -0.12
C CYS A 97 -0.04 -1.59 0.48
N SER A 98 -0.22 -2.38 1.53
CA SER A 98 0.83 -3.20 2.13
C SER A 98 0.19 -4.39 2.85
N LEU A 99 0.82 -5.56 2.77
CA LEU A 99 0.43 -6.80 3.45
C LEU A 99 1.67 -7.48 4.03
N GLY A 100 2.15 -6.95 5.14
CA GLY A 100 3.24 -7.52 5.94
C GLY A 100 2.94 -7.33 7.42
N GLU A 101 3.97 -7.24 8.27
CA GLU A 101 3.80 -7.01 9.71
C GLU A 101 2.87 -5.83 10.03
N ARG A 102 2.94 -4.78 9.20
CA ARG A 102 1.94 -3.72 9.13
C ARG A 102 1.22 -3.82 7.80
N SER A 103 -0.09 -3.92 7.86
CA SER A 103 -0.97 -3.98 6.70
C SER A 103 -1.72 -2.66 6.58
N ILE A 104 -1.85 -2.19 5.33
CA ILE A 104 -2.51 -0.92 4.99
C ILE A 104 -3.54 -1.23 3.92
N LEU A 105 -4.81 -1.06 4.28
CA LEU A 105 -5.95 -1.37 3.43
C LEU A 105 -6.77 -0.10 3.17
N VAL A 106 -7.10 0.16 1.92
CA VAL A 106 -8.02 1.24 1.53
C VAL A 106 -9.25 0.64 0.90
N PHE A 107 -10.39 0.92 1.49
CA PHE A 107 -11.71 0.53 0.99
C PHE A 107 -12.37 1.72 0.31
N GLU A 108 -12.96 1.46 -0.85
CA GLU A 108 -13.65 2.46 -1.64
C GLU A 108 -14.96 1.90 -2.20
N GLN A 109 -16.05 2.65 -2.06
CA GLN A 109 -17.28 2.38 -2.80
C GLN A 109 -18.04 3.66 -3.14
N PRO A 110 -18.85 3.66 -4.21
CA PRO A 110 -19.85 4.68 -4.42
C PRO A 110 -20.88 4.67 -3.27
N GLY A 111 -21.31 5.83 -2.83
CA GLY A 111 -22.38 5.97 -1.86
C GLY A 111 -23.19 7.22 -2.11
N GLN A 112 -24.28 7.38 -1.36
CA GLN A 112 -25.12 8.57 -1.42
C GLN A 112 -25.34 9.17 -0.04
N TRP A 113 -25.37 10.49 0.02
CA TRP A 113 -25.59 11.24 1.24
C TRP A 113 -26.72 12.26 1.10
N ALA A 114 -27.66 12.25 2.04
CA ALA A 114 -28.82 13.13 2.03
C ALA A 114 -28.48 14.55 2.50
N TYR A 115 -28.37 15.47 1.55
CA TYR A 115 -28.09 16.88 1.80
C TYR A 115 -29.37 17.73 1.72
N LYS A 116 -30.08 17.81 2.86
CA LYS A 116 -31.36 18.54 3.08
C LYS A 116 -32.55 17.86 2.39
N GLY A 117 -33.39 17.22 3.20
CA GLY A 117 -34.54 16.46 2.70
C GLY A 117 -34.06 15.30 1.83
N ASP A 118 -34.67 15.15 0.66
CA ASP A 118 -34.48 14.02 -0.27
C ASP A 118 -33.37 14.25 -1.32
N LYS A 119 -32.65 15.39 -1.27
CA LYS A 119 -31.57 15.63 -2.23
C LYS A 119 -30.36 14.76 -1.88
N MET A 120 -30.20 13.68 -2.63
CA MET A 120 -29.04 12.80 -2.55
C MET A 120 -27.85 13.40 -3.30
N ILE A 121 -26.67 13.24 -2.72
CA ILE A 121 -25.40 13.60 -3.31
C ILE A 121 -24.58 12.34 -3.43
N ASP A 122 -24.07 12.07 -4.62
CA ASP A 122 -23.12 10.99 -4.84
C ASP A 122 -21.80 11.35 -4.18
N ILE A 123 -21.33 10.46 -3.31
CA ILE A 123 -20.06 10.58 -2.62
C ILE A 123 -19.25 9.30 -2.81
N ARG A 124 -17.94 9.43 -2.71
CA ARG A 124 -17.03 8.29 -2.60
C ARG A 124 -16.84 7.97 -1.12
N ILE A 125 -17.38 6.85 -0.67
CA ILE A 125 -17.11 6.37 0.68
C ILE A 125 -15.71 5.78 0.67
N THR A 126 -14.84 6.31 1.52
CA THR A 126 -13.45 5.89 1.66
C THR A 126 -13.19 5.53 3.11
N GLU A 127 -12.65 4.33 3.35
CA GLU A 127 -12.16 3.91 4.65
C GLU A 127 -10.72 3.44 4.53
N VAL A 128 -9.86 3.86 5.46
CA VAL A 128 -8.46 3.46 5.51
C VAL A 128 -8.25 2.74 6.82
N LEU A 129 -7.84 1.47 6.74
CA LEU A 129 -7.54 0.65 7.90
C LEU A 129 -6.05 0.31 7.92
N VAL A 130 -5.45 0.44 9.09
CA VAL A 130 -4.06 0.09 9.34
C VAL A 130 -4.01 -0.80 10.56
N GLY A 131 -3.41 -1.97 10.41
CA GLY A 131 -3.26 -2.91 11.52
C GLY A 131 -2.20 -3.97 11.23
N PRO A 132 -1.95 -4.87 12.19
CA PRO A 132 -0.96 -5.92 12.00
C PRO A 132 -1.45 -6.93 10.96
N GLY A 133 -0.58 -7.31 10.02
CA GLY A 133 -0.88 -8.43 9.14
C GLY A 133 -0.96 -9.74 9.92
N SER A 134 -1.73 -10.69 9.39
CA SER A 134 -1.89 -12.00 10.00
C SER A 134 -2.36 -13.03 8.98
N GLU A 135 -2.20 -14.31 9.32
CA GLU A 135 -2.78 -15.42 8.56
C GLU A 135 -4.32 -15.34 8.52
N ALA A 136 -4.94 -14.89 9.62
CA ALA A 136 -6.39 -14.68 9.66
C ALA A 136 -6.84 -13.62 8.64
N LEU A 137 -6.16 -12.48 8.59
CA LEU A 137 -6.43 -11.44 7.59
C LEU A 137 -6.23 -11.99 6.18
N THR A 138 -5.15 -12.74 5.97
CA THR A 138 -4.82 -13.30 4.66
C THR A 138 -5.87 -14.30 4.20
N LYS A 139 -6.38 -15.14 5.11
CA LYS A 139 -7.47 -16.06 4.86
C LYS A 139 -8.75 -15.31 4.46
N VAL A 140 -9.14 -14.26 5.18
CA VAL A 140 -10.28 -13.41 4.84
C VAL A 140 -10.12 -12.84 3.42
N LEU A 141 -8.93 -12.27 3.14
CA LEU A 141 -8.60 -11.78 1.82
C LEU A 141 -8.56 -12.88 0.77
N ARG A 142 -8.28 -14.14 1.13
CA ARG A 142 -8.27 -15.31 0.23
C ARG A 142 -9.67 -15.83 -0.12
N GLU A 143 -10.59 -15.74 0.82
CA GLU A 143 -11.94 -16.28 0.69
C GLU A 143 -12.92 -15.27 0.06
N PHE A 144 -12.53 -13.99 -0.05
CA PHE A 144 -13.38 -12.97 -0.64
C PHE A 144 -13.77 -13.28 -2.12
N PRO A 145 -15.06 -13.46 -2.45
CA PRO A 145 -15.47 -13.99 -3.76
C PRO A 145 -15.17 -13.03 -4.93
N ASN A 146 -15.22 -11.71 -4.70
CA ASN A 146 -15.04 -10.70 -5.74
C ASN A 146 -13.56 -10.32 -5.91
N ARG A 147 -12.73 -11.29 -6.28
CA ARG A 147 -11.28 -11.13 -6.52
C ARG A 147 -10.92 -9.95 -7.43
N SER A 148 -11.76 -9.66 -8.43
CA SER A 148 -11.54 -8.55 -9.35
C SER A 148 -11.54 -7.18 -8.66
N ASN A 149 -12.15 -7.08 -7.48
CA ASN A 149 -12.22 -5.86 -6.68
C ASN A 149 -11.03 -5.66 -5.75
N ILE A 150 -10.13 -6.65 -5.62
CA ILE A 150 -8.88 -6.49 -4.87
C ILE A 150 -7.79 -5.98 -5.82
N LYS A 151 -7.22 -4.83 -5.50
CA LYS A 151 -6.19 -4.14 -6.27
C LYS A 151 -4.90 -3.98 -5.45
N ILE A 152 -3.78 -4.10 -6.14
CA ILE A 152 -2.44 -3.83 -5.60
C ILE A 152 -1.92 -2.57 -6.30
N PRO A 153 -1.89 -1.42 -5.63
CA PRO A 153 -1.30 -0.20 -6.17
C PRO A 153 0.24 -0.29 -6.19
N LEU A 154 0.88 0.44 -7.11
CA LEU A 154 2.32 0.64 -7.08
C LEU A 154 2.63 1.90 -6.26
N LEU A 155 3.08 1.72 -5.01
CA LEU A 155 3.36 2.81 -4.08
C LEU A 155 4.86 2.84 -3.71
N SER A 156 5.36 4.02 -3.37
CA SER A 156 6.64 4.14 -2.67
C SER A 156 6.44 3.98 -1.16
N PRO A 157 7.49 3.66 -0.39
CA PRO A 157 7.41 3.58 1.07
C PRO A 157 6.91 4.88 1.72
N GLU A 158 7.25 6.04 1.15
CA GLU A 158 6.80 7.34 1.63
C GLU A 158 5.29 7.53 1.43
N ASP A 159 4.76 7.08 0.30
CA ASP A 159 3.33 7.15 0.01
C ASP A 159 2.53 6.18 0.90
N GLU A 160 3.04 4.95 1.11
CA GLU A 160 2.46 4.01 2.07
C GLU A 160 2.38 4.61 3.49
N GLU A 161 3.47 5.20 3.96
CA GLU A 161 3.51 5.83 5.29
C GLU A 161 2.57 7.04 5.36
N ALA A 162 2.49 7.85 4.31
CA ALA A 162 1.60 9.00 4.26
C ALA A 162 0.12 8.60 4.29
N ILE A 163 -0.25 7.50 3.61
CA ILE A 163 -1.60 6.91 3.71
C ILE A 163 -1.84 6.41 5.12
N ALA A 164 -0.91 5.61 5.65
CA ALA A 164 -1.08 4.95 6.93
C ALA A 164 -1.08 5.90 8.14
N THR A 165 -0.53 7.11 7.98
CA THR A 165 -0.55 8.17 9.00
C THR A 165 -1.61 9.25 8.77
N GLY A 166 -2.49 9.07 7.77
CA GLY A 166 -3.62 9.96 7.52
C GLY A 166 -3.21 11.33 6.97
N GLN A 167 -2.10 11.39 6.23
CA GLN A 167 -1.63 12.61 5.54
C GLN A 167 -2.15 12.70 4.09
N VAL A 168 -2.72 11.62 3.57
CA VAL A 168 -3.30 11.54 2.23
C VAL A 168 -4.81 11.37 2.34
N GLY A 169 -5.54 12.20 1.60
CA GLY A 169 -7.00 12.18 1.56
C GLY A 169 -7.56 11.60 0.28
N THR A 170 -8.89 11.44 0.27
CA THR A 170 -9.68 10.85 -0.82
C THR A 170 -9.29 11.39 -2.20
N TYR A 171 -9.15 12.71 -2.36
CA TYR A 171 -8.79 13.28 -3.65
C TYR A 171 -7.40 12.85 -4.16
N ARG A 172 -6.37 12.83 -3.29
CA ARG A 172 -5.02 12.38 -3.66
C ARG A 172 -4.94 10.86 -3.82
N LEU A 173 -5.82 10.11 -3.16
CA LEU A 173 -5.93 8.67 -3.36
C LEU A 173 -6.46 8.33 -4.77
N PHE A 174 -7.50 9.02 -5.24
CA PHE A 174 -8.30 8.54 -6.39
C PHE A 174 -8.41 9.49 -7.60
N GLU A 175 -8.40 10.81 -7.40
CA GLU A 175 -8.90 11.76 -8.40
C GLU A 175 -7.85 12.74 -8.91
N SER A 176 -6.78 12.99 -8.14
CA SER A 176 -5.72 13.90 -8.56
C SER A 176 -4.98 13.37 -9.79
N ASN A 177 -4.31 14.25 -10.54
CA ASN A 177 -3.51 13.85 -11.71
C ASN A 177 -2.42 12.81 -11.38
N ASN A 178 -1.93 12.81 -10.14
CA ASN A 178 -0.97 11.85 -9.61
C ASN A 178 -1.62 10.99 -8.51
N ALA A 179 -2.86 10.53 -8.74
CA ALA A 179 -3.60 9.74 -7.77
C ALA A 179 -2.84 8.46 -7.41
N LEU A 180 -2.62 8.25 -6.11
CA LEU A 180 -1.74 7.18 -5.61
C LEU A 180 -2.28 5.78 -5.96
N LEU A 181 -3.60 5.62 -5.99
CA LEU A 181 -4.23 4.34 -6.25
C LEU A 181 -4.59 4.12 -7.72
N ALA A 182 -4.34 5.10 -8.61
CA ALA A 182 -4.69 4.98 -10.02
C ALA A 182 -3.84 3.95 -10.77
N ASN A 183 -2.55 3.86 -10.45
CA ASN A 183 -1.66 2.84 -11.02
C ASN A 183 -1.71 1.56 -10.16
N ASN A 184 -2.66 0.68 -10.48
CA ASN A 184 -2.86 -0.56 -9.76
C ASN A 184 -3.04 -1.74 -10.73
N ARG A 185 -2.90 -2.95 -10.18
CA ARG A 185 -3.20 -4.21 -10.86
C ARG A 185 -4.14 -5.07 -10.00
N PRO A 186 -4.90 -6.00 -10.59
CA PRO A 186 -5.59 -7.02 -9.80
C PRO A 186 -4.62 -7.82 -8.92
N ALA A 187 -5.07 -8.20 -7.73
CA ALA A 187 -4.33 -9.08 -6.84
C ALA A 187 -4.21 -10.50 -7.44
N LYS A 188 -3.04 -11.10 -7.23
CA LYS A 188 -2.73 -12.50 -7.51
C LYS A 188 -2.64 -13.26 -6.19
N GLU A 189 -2.67 -14.58 -6.25
CA GLU A 189 -2.57 -15.43 -5.05
C GLU A 189 -1.27 -15.20 -4.26
N SER A 190 -0.16 -14.91 -4.95
CA SER A 190 1.13 -14.57 -4.33
C SER A 190 1.10 -13.25 -3.56
N ASP A 191 0.21 -12.32 -3.90
CA ASP A 191 0.09 -11.04 -3.19
C ASP A 191 -0.71 -11.18 -1.88
N LEU A 192 -1.46 -12.27 -1.75
CA LEU A 192 -2.30 -12.56 -0.61
C LEU A 192 -1.61 -13.62 0.24
N GLN A 193 -0.35 -13.40 0.57
CA GLN A 193 0.42 -14.24 1.49
C GLN A 193 1.03 -13.35 2.57
N PHE A 194 0.90 -13.78 3.82
CA PHE A 194 1.54 -13.10 4.94
C PHE A 194 2.91 -13.72 5.17
N TYR A 195 3.94 -12.88 5.15
CA TYR A 195 5.29 -13.28 5.53
C TYR A 195 5.65 -12.56 6.83
N SER A 196 5.59 -13.28 7.95
CA SER A 196 6.14 -12.81 9.22
C SER A 196 7.67 -12.86 9.15
N ALA A 197 8.36 -11.80 9.58
CA ALA A 197 9.82 -11.83 9.67
C ALA A 197 10.32 -12.72 10.83
N HIS A 198 9.43 -13.33 11.63
CA HIS A 198 9.77 -13.95 12.93
C HIS A 198 9.34 -15.41 13.10
N GLU A 199 9.03 -16.17 12.04
CA GLU A 199 8.86 -17.62 12.20
C GLU A 199 10.18 -18.39 12.02
N PRO A 200 10.65 -19.13 13.05
CA PRO A 200 11.60 -20.21 12.85
C PRO A 200 10.86 -21.35 12.15
N THR A 201 11.19 -21.59 10.88
CA THR A 201 10.62 -22.68 10.08
C THR A 201 10.87 -24.03 10.75
N ALA A 202 9.84 -24.58 11.38
CA ALA A 202 9.70 -26.01 11.64
C ALA A 202 8.52 -26.51 10.79
N ASN A 203 8.85 -27.24 9.70
CA ASN A 203 8.00 -28.18 8.95
C ASN A 203 6.64 -27.62 8.43
N THR A 204 6.30 -27.54 7.14
CA THR A 204 6.51 -28.51 6.04
C THR A 204 5.96 -27.91 4.73
N THR A 205 6.74 -28.07 3.63
CA THR A 205 6.37 -28.35 2.22
C THR A 205 5.60 -27.34 1.34
N ASP A 206 6.40 -26.62 0.54
CA ASP A 206 6.37 -26.38 -0.92
C ASP A 206 5.13 -25.79 -1.63
N THR A 207 5.27 -24.56 -2.15
CA THR A 207 5.50 -24.31 -3.60
C THR A 207 6.08 -22.92 -3.86
N GLU A 208 7.35 -22.73 -3.51
CA GLU A 208 8.36 -21.90 -4.18
C GLU A 208 9.65 -22.31 -3.47
N GLU A 209 10.55 -23.04 -4.13
CA GLU A 209 11.71 -23.65 -3.47
C GLU A 209 12.46 -22.56 -2.68
N PRO A 210 12.55 -22.68 -1.34
CA PRO A 210 13.24 -21.70 -0.53
C PRO A 210 14.69 -21.64 -1.02
N ILE A 211 15.22 -20.42 -1.16
CA ILE A 211 16.61 -20.17 -1.56
C ILE A 211 17.49 -21.17 -0.83
N LYS A 212 18.07 -22.13 -1.55
CA LYS A 212 18.95 -23.17 -1.00
C LYS A 212 20.15 -22.46 -0.37
N LEU A 213 20.05 -22.15 0.93
CA LEU A 213 21.01 -21.34 1.67
C LEU A 213 22.42 -21.94 1.62
N GLY A 214 22.52 -23.28 1.58
CA GLY A 214 23.79 -23.98 1.37
C GLY A 214 24.42 -23.67 0.00
N LEU A 215 23.61 -23.69 -1.05
CA LEU A 215 24.06 -23.37 -2.41
C LEU A 215 24.43 -21.89 -2.53
N MET A 216 23.63 -20.98 -1.96
CA MET A 216 23.93 -19.55 -1.97
C MET A 216 25.24 -19.24 -1.25
N ARG A 217 25.48 -19.85 -0.08
CA ARG A 217 26.73 -19.68 0.68
C ARG A 217 27.93 -20.22 -0.09
N ALA A 218 27.80 -21.36 -0.75
CA ALA A 218 28.86 -21.93 -1.58
C ALA A 218 29.17 -21.06 -2.80
N VAL A 219 28.16 -20.52 -3.47
CA VAL A 219 28.33 -19.56 -4.58
C VAL A 219 29.04 -18.29 -4.11
N VAL A 220 28.63 -17.71 -2.98
CA VAL A 220 29.27 -16.50 -2.43
C VAL A 220 30.74 -16.77 -2.10
N ALA A 221 31.03 -17.85 -1.37
CA ALA A 221 32.40 -18.20 -0.98
C ALA A 221 33.29 -18.41 -2.21
N LEU A 222 32.82 -19.16 -3.21
CA LEU A 222 33.59 -19.42 -4.41
C LEU A 222 33.77 -18.18 -5.30
N VAL A 223 32.80 -17.24 -5.33
CA VAL A 223 32.96 -15.95 -6.02
C VAL A 223 34.00 -15.08 -5.33
N GLU A 224 34.03 -15.07 -4.00
CA GLU A 224 35.06 -14.36 -3.22
C GLU A 224 36.45 -14.98 -3.42
N ASP A 225 36.54 -16.31 -3.38
CA ASP A 225 37.80 -17.04 -3.61
C ASP A 225 38.33 -16.82 -5.03
N CYS A 226 37.47 -16.91 -6.06
CA CYS A 226 37.88 -16.65 -7.45
C CYS A 226 38.30 -15.20 -7.68
N ALA A 227 37.61 -14.22 -7.10
CA ALA A 227 37.99 -12.81 -7.20
C ALA A 227 39.35 -12.53 -6.52
N SER A 228 39.61 -13.21 -5.40
CA SER A 228 40.88 -13.14 -4.67
C SER A 228 42.03 -13.78 -5.46
N GLU A 229 41.81 -14.97 -6.06
CA GLU A 229 42.81 -15.66 -6.89
C GLU A 229 43.19 -14.87 -8.16
N LEU A 230 42.22 -14.22 -8.79
CA LEU A 230 42.43 -13.39 -9.99
C LEU A 230 43.04 -12.02 -9.65
N ASN A 231 43.18 -11.69 -8.35
CA ASN A 231 43.65 -10.40 -7.84
C ASN A 231 42.78 -9.23 -8.34
N GLU A 232 41.47 -9.48 -8.49
CA GLU A 232 40.51 -8.55 -9.07
C GLU A 232 39.60 -7.93 -8.00
N THR A 233 39.41 -6.61 -8.06
CA THR A 233 38.49 -5.88 -7.18
C THR A 233 37.14 -5.67 -7.88
N LEU A 234 36.26 -6.67 -7.80
CA LEU A 234 34.87 -6.53 -8.25
C LEU A 234 34.13 -5.50 -7.37
N SER A 235 33.41 -4.57 -8.01
CA SER A 235 32.50 -3.65 -7.31
C SER A 235 31.33 -4.41 -6.68
N SER A 236 30.68 -3.80 -5.68
CA SER A 236 29.52 -4.41 -5.00
C SER A 236 28.40 -4.82 -5.97
N ASP A 237 28.17 -4.01 -7.01
CA ASP A 237 27.16 -4.29 -8.05
C ASP A 237 27.56 -5.46 -8.97
N GLN A 238 28.83 -5.53 -9.38
CA GLN A 238 29.32 -6.66 -10.19
C GLN A 238 29.26 -7.96 -9.40
N LYS A 239 29.61 -7.93 -8.11
CA LYS A 239 29.51 -9.10 -7.23
C LYS A 239 28.07 -9.61 -7.13
N SER A 240 27.10 -8.73 -6.90
CA SER A 240 25.69 -9.14 -6.78
C SER A 240 25.16 -9.77 -8.07
N ARG A 241 25.56 -9.24 -9.23
CA ARG A 241 25.21 -9.77 -10.55
C ARG A 241 25.82 -11.15 -10.80
N VAL A 242 27.11 -11.34 -10.50
CA VAL A 242 27.80 -12.63 -10.64
C VAL A 242 27.16 -13.69 -9.73
N ILE A 243 26.97 -13.37 -8.44
CA ILE A 243 26.34 -14.28 -7.46
C ILE A 243 24.94 -14.68 -7.95
N THR A 244 24.14 -13.73 -8.40
CA THR A 244 22.78 -14.00 -8.88
C THR A 244 22.78 -14.88 -10.13
N ALA A 245 23.68 -14.63 -11.08
CA ALA A 245 23.78 -15.39 -12.32
C ALA A 245 24.22 -16.84 -12.06
N VAL A 246 25.28 -17.02 -11.25
CA VAL A 246 25.81 -18.35 -10.87
C VAL A 246 24.79 -19.12 -10.07
N TYR A 247 24.14 -18.50 -9.08
CA TYR A 247 23.11 -19.14 -8.26
C TYR A 247 21.94 -19.64 -9.13
N ARG A 248 21.41 -18.80 -10.00
CA ARG A 248 20.29 -19.18 -10.90
C ARG A 248 20.67 -20.30 -11.87
N GLN A 249 21.92 -20.30 -12.34
CA GLN A 249 22.41 -21.36 -13.22
C GLN A 249 22.59 -22.68 -12.47
N ALA A 250 23.19 -22.65 -11.29
CA ALA A 250 23.38 -23.82 -10.44
C ALA A 250 22.05 -24.43 -9.98
N ASP A 251 21.09 -23.58 -9.60
CA ASP A 251 19.76 -24.00 -9.21
C ASP A 251 18.98 -24.61 -10.38
N ARG A 252 19.05 -23.99 -11.58
CA ARG A 252 18.46 -24.55 -12.81
C ARG A 252 19.05 -25.92 -13.19
N LEU A 253 20.32 -26.14 -12.91
CA LEU A 253 21.02 -27.39 -13.19
C LEU A 253 20.90 -28.41 -12.05
N GLY A 254 20.26 -28.06 -10.93
CA GLY A 254 20.09 -28.94 -9.77
C GLY A 254 21.40 -29.29 -9.06
N LEU A 255 22.44 -28.45 -9.20
CA LEU A 255 23.76 -28.70 -8.62
C LEU A 255 23.73 -28.62 -7.09
N GLN A 256 24.47 -29.50 -6.42
CA GLN A 256 24.74 -29.37 -5.00
C GLN A 256 25.96 -28.47 -4.74
N PRO A 257 26.16 -27.95 -3.52
CA PRO A 257 27.34 -27.15 -3.16
C PRO A 257 28.68 -27.81 -3.52
N GLU A 258 28.73 -29.14 -3.46
CA GLU A 258 29.91 -29.96 -3.74
C GLU A 258 30.22 -30.08 -5.25
N ASP A 259 29.22 -29.85 -6.10
CA ASP A 259 29.33 -29.93 -7.56
C ASP A 259 29.73 -28.58 -8.20
N LEU A 260 29.78 -27.50 -7.42
CA LEU A 260 30.20 -26.18 -7.89
C LEU A 260 31.71 -26.14 -8.10
N THR A 261 32.13 -25.85 -9.33
CA THR A 261 33.55 -25.71 -9.67
C THR A 261 33.92 -24.25 -9.92
N ALA A 262 35.20 -23.91 -9.70
CA ALA A 262 35.74 -22.58 -9.98
C ALA A 262 35.58 -22.17 -11.46
N GLU A 263 35.51 -23.14 -12.38
CA GLU A 263 35.33 -22.90 -13.82
C GLU A 263 33.93 -22.33 -14.16
N ASN A 264 32.90 -22.76 -13.44
CA ASN A 264 31.53 -22.23 -13.59
C ASN A 264 31.45 -20.74 -13.23
N ILE A 265 32.30 -20.29 -12.30
CA ILE A 265 32.30 -18.93 -11.78
C ILE A 265 33.17 -18.02 -12.64
N ARG A 266 34.32 -18.50 -13.11
CA ARG A 266 35.20 -17.74 -14.03
C ARG A 266 34.46 -17.32 -15.29
N THR A 267 33.67 -18.23 -15.87
CA THR A 267 32.83 -17.93 -17.04
C THR A 267 31.80 -16.83 -16.75
N ALA A 268 31.20 -16.81 -15.55
CA ALA A 268 30.21 -15.80 -15.16
C ALA A 268 30.85 -14.44 -14.85
N ILE A 269 32.06 -14.42 -14.30
CA ILE A 269 32.85 -13.20 -14.07
C ILE A 269 33.21 -12.55 -15.41
N ASP A 270 33.66 -13.34 -16.40
CA ASP A 270 33.99 -12.82 -17.74
C ASP A 270 32.78 -12.18 -18.45
N VAL A 271 31.57 -12.74 -18.28
CA VAL A 271 30.33 -12.21 -18.90
C VAL A 271 29.85 -10.90 -18.26
N VAL A 272 30.14 -10.66 -16.99
CA VAL A 272 29.76 -9.42 -16.28
C VAL A 272 30.81 -8.31 -16.46
N ARG A 273 31.94 -8.63 -17.12
CA ARG A 273 33.02 -7.71 -17.47
C ARG A 273 32.76 -6.90 -18.75
N ASP A 274 31.96 -7.45 -19.67
CA ASP A 274 31.49 -6.80 -20.90
C ASP A 274 30.24 -5.91 -20.65
#